data_AF-L7VW21-F1
#
_entry.id   AF-L7VW21-F1
#
_cell.length_a   1.000
_cell.length_b   1.000
_cell.length_c   1.000
_cell.angle_alpha   90.00
_cell.angle_beta   90.00
_cell.angle_gamma   90.00
#
_symmetry.space_group_name_H-M   'P 1'
#
loop_
_entity.id
_entity.type
_entity.pdbx_description
1 polymer ?
#
loop_
_entity_poly.entity_id
_entity_poly.type
_entity_poly.pdbx_seq_one_letter_code
_entity_poly.pdbx_strand_id
1 'polypeptide(L)'
;MAEAMSDLTDTVQVQPEFRLDASREGYIAALTEASSAAPVVAIRMPRSIVDRTVLEAAGLTLELRADGSVAVYADAIDLGTLVSVPLVRLVAEALAQIEPEEAVQELASLVTALEQALALAQQERDRQIPHT
;
A
#
# COMPACT_ATOMS: atom_id res chain seq x y z
N MET A 1 -62.02 -0.97 -20.80
CA MET A 1 -60.98 -2.01 -20.89
C MET A 1 -59.66 -1.28 -20.94
N ALA A 2 -59.01 -1.13 -19.79
CA ALA A 2 -57.68 -0.53 -19.70
C ALA A 2 -56.70 -1.71 -19.65
N GLU A 3 -56.00 -1.95 -20.76
CA GLU A 3 -54.86 -2.85 -20.77
C GLU A 3 -53.78 -2.20 -19.90
N ALA A 4 -53.50 -2.84 -18.77
CA ALA A 4 -52.35 -2.51 -17.96
C ALA A 4 -51.10 -2.81 -18.79
N MET A 5 -50.44 -1.76 -19.29
CA MET A 5 -49.03 -1.81 -19.64
C MET A 5 -48.27 -2.14 -18.36
N SER A 6 -48.12 -3.43 -18.10
CA SER A 6 -47.13 -3.93 -17.16
C SER A 6 -45.79 -3.81 -17.87
N ASP A 7 -45.21 -2.61 -17.84
CA ASP A 7 -43.77 -2.45 -18.05
C ASP A 7 -43.10 -3.25 -16.94
N LEU A 8 -42.83 -4.53 -17.21
CA LEU A 8 -41.80 -5.27 -16.50
C LEU A 8 -40.50 -4.53 -16.81
N THR A 9 -40.12 -3.58 -15.95
CA THR A 9 -38.71 -3.31 -15.74
C THR A 9 -38.11 -4.61 -15.20
N ASP A 10 -37.63 -5.46 -16.11
CA ASP A 10 -36.77 -6.59 -15.78
C ASP A 10 -35.53 -5.99 -15.09
N THR A 11 -35.53 -6.00 -13.77
CA THR A 11 -34.36 -5.62 -12.98
C THR A 11 -33.29 -6.67 -13.16
N VAL A 12 -32.30 -6.38 -14.01
CA VAL A 12 -31.11 -7.20 -14.18
C VAL A 12 -30.28 -7.13 -12.89
N GLN A 13 -30.09 -8.27 -12.24
CA GLN A 13 -29.18 -8.37 -11.10
C GLN A 13 -27.74 -8.37 -11.60
N VAL A 14 -26.96 -7.36 -11.20
CA VAL A 14 -25.53 -7.27 -11.49
C VAL A 14 -24.72 -7.42 -10.21
N GLN A 15 -23.54 -8.02 -10.31
CA GLN A 15 -22.60 -8.19 -9.21
C GLN A 15 -21.27 -7.49 -9.55
N PRO A 16 -20.68 -6.76 -8.59
CA PRO A 16 -19.35 -6.21 -8.77
C PRO A 16 -18.30 -7.32 -8.71
N GLU A 17 -17.39 -7.30 -9.68
CA GLU A 17 -16.23 -8.18 -9.75
C GLU A 17 -14.97 -7.32 -9.84
N PHE A 18 -13.97 -7.64 -9.00
CA PHE A 18 -12.64 -7.05 -9.07
C PHE A 18 -11.62 -8.15 -9.28
N ARG A 19 -10.83 -8.03 -10.35
CA ARG A 19 -9.76 -8.99 -10.66
C ARG A 19 -8.53 -8.31 -11.21
N LEU A 20 -7.39 -8.97 -11.06
CA LEU A 20 -6.18 -8.59 -11.77
C LEU A 20 -6.34 -8.96 -13.24
N ASP A 21 -5.96 -8.06 -14.15
CA ASP A 21 -5.92 -8.34 -15.57
C ASP A 21 -4.90 -9.45 -15.88
N ALA A 22 -5.10 -10.19 -16.97
CA ALA A 22 -4.24 -11.30 -17.38
C ALA A 22 -2.79 -10.85 -17.62
N SER A 23 -2.60 -9.61 -18.08
CA SER A 23 -1.28 -8.98 -18.24
C SER A 23 -0.58 -8.67 -16.92
N ARG A 24 -1.32 -8.63 -15.80
CA ARG A 24 -0.88 -8.13 -14.47
C ARG A 24 -0.44 -6.66 -14.45
N GLU A 25 -0.75 -5.91 -15.50
CA GLU A 25 -0.44 -4.48 -15.64
C GLU A 25 -1.61 -3.57 -15.18
N GLY A 26 -2.75 -4.16 -14.82
CA GLY A 26 -3.92 -3.42 -14.37
C GLY A 26 -4.93 -4.29 -13.66
N TYR A 27 -5.96 -3.64 -13.12
CA TYR A 27 -7.12 -4.28 -12.52
C TYR A 27 -8.33 -4.07 -13.41
N ILE A 28 -9.25 -5.02 -13.40
CA ILE A 28 -10.55 -4.90 -14.04
C ILE A 28 -11.58 -4.82 -12.93
N ALA A 29 -12.32 -3.71 -12.90
CA ALA A 29 -13.58 -3.61 -12.18
C ALA A 29 -14.71 -3.83 -13.18
N ALA A 30 -15.56 -4.81 -12.93
CA ALA A 30 -16.68 -5.14 -13.81
C ALA A 30 -18.00 -5.24 -13.03
N LEU A 31 -19.10 -4.93 -13.70
CA LEU A 31 -20.43 -5.33 -13.28
C LEU A 31 -20.87 -6.47 -14.20
N THR A 32 -21.08 -7.64 -13.62
CA THR A 32 -21.43 -8.86 -14.35
C THR A 32 -22.86 -9.25 -14.03
N GLU A 33 -23.68 -9.60 -15.02
CA GLU A 33 -25.04 -10.08 -14.74
C GLU A 33 -24.96 -11.41 -13.99
N ALA A 34 -25.83 -11.60 -12.99
CA ALA A 34 -25.81 -12.81 -12.18
C ALA A 34 -26.05 -14.11 -13.00
N SER A 35 -26.69 -13.99 -14.17
CA SER A 35 -27.02 -15.08 -15.08
C SER A 35 -26.01 -15.27 -16.23
N SER A 36 -25.03 -14.37 -16.39
CA SER A 36 -24.11 -14.36 -17.53
C SER A 36 -22.67 -14.15 -17.08
N ALA A 37 -21.71 -14.87 -17.68
CA ALA A 37 -20.29 -14.64 -17.43
C ALA A 37 -19.74 -13.39 -18.14
N ALA A 38 -20.55 -12.74 -19.00
CA ALA A 38 -20.13 -11.55 -19.73
C ALA A 38 -20.40 -10.27 -18.91
N PRO A 39 -19.40 -9.37 -18.78
CA PRO A 39 -19.58 -8.13 -18.05
C PRO A 39 -20.50 -7.16 -18.82
N VAL A 40 -21.45 -6.55 -18.12
CA VAL A 40 -22.31 -5.45 -18.61
C VAL A 40 -21.47 -4.20 -18.84
N VAL A 41 -20.55 -3.93 -17.92
CA VAL A 41 -19.54 -2.89 -18.03
C VAL A 41 -18.26 -3.38 -17.38
N ALA A 42 -17.13 -3.05 -17.99
CA ALA A 42 -15.82 -3.32 -17.42
C ALA A 42 -14.92 -2.10 -17.64
N ILE A 43 -14.23 -1.68 -16.59
CA ILE A 43 -13.25 -0.60 -16.63
C ILE A 43 -11.90 -1.22 -16.29
N ARG A 44 -10.92 -1.03 -17.19
CA ARG A 44 -9.52 -1.37 -16.91
C ARG A 44 -8.86 -0.18 -16.23
N MET A 45 -8.36 -0.42 -15.03
CA MET A 45 -7.64 0.55 -14.23
C MET A 45 -6.15 0.23 -14.28
N PRO A 46 -5.28 1.18 -14.63
CA PRO A 46 -3.83 0.99 -14.56
C PRO A 46 -3.40 0.59 -13.15
N ARG A 47 -2.50 -0.38 -13.06
CA ARG A 47 -2.03 -0.89 -11.77
C ARG A 47 -1.36 0.19 -10.93
N SER A 48 -0.63 1.11 -11.55
CA SER A 48 0.00 2.24 -10.86
C SER A 48 -0.99 3.14 -10.12
N ILE A 49 -2.22 3.26 -10.62
CA ILE A 49 -3.27 4.07 -9.97
C ILE A 49 -3.89 3.30 -8.81
N VAL A 50 -4.25 2.03 -9.04
CA VAL A 50 -4.89 1.20 -8.00
C VAL A 50 -3.92 0.92 -6.85
N ASP A 51 -2.68 0.53 -7.15
CA ASP A 51 -1.67 0.23 -6.13
C ASP A 51 -1.41 1.48 -5.28
N ARG A 52 -1.30 2.66 -5.90
CA ARG A 52 -1.15 3.91 -5.15
C ARG A 52 -2.33 4.19 -4.22
N THR A 53 -3.56 4.13 -4.74
CA THR A 53 -4.76 4.39 -3.94
C THR A 53 -4.94 3.36 -2.82
N VAL A 54 -4.65 2.08 -3.08
CA VAL A 54 -4.69 1.01 -2.07
C VAL A 54 -3.63 1.23 -1.01
N LEU A 55 -2.39 1.55 -1.38
CA LEU A 55 -1.32 1.83 -0.43
C LEU A 55 -1.59 3.08 0.42
N GLU A 56 -2.15 4.13 -0.17
CA GLU A 56 -2.57 5.34 0.56
C GLU A 56 -3.72 5.04 1.54
N ALA A 57 -4.69 4.20 1.15
CA ALA A 57 -5.82 3.81 1.99
C ALA A 57 -5.47 2.76 3.06
N ALA A 58 -4.45 1.93 2.84
CA ALA A 58 -4.07 0.82 3.71
C ALA A 58 -3.41 1.24 5.03
N GLY A 59 -3.23 2.54 5.29
CA GLY A 59 -2.70 3.03 6.57
C GLY A 59 -1.34 2.41 6.89
N LEU A 60 -0.38 2.51 5.96
CA LEU A 60 0.89 1.82 6.08
C LEU A 60 1.68 2.30 7.31
N THR A 61 2.18 1.34 8.09
CA THR A 61 3.11 1.61 9.19
C THR A 61 4.50 1.13 8.83
N LEU A 62 5.49 1.97 9.11
CA LEU A 62 6.91 1.67 8.96
C LEU A 62 7.52 1.36 10.33
N GLU A 63 8.23 0.26 10.43
CA GLU A 63 9.00 -0.11 11.63
C GLU A 63 10.47 -0.32 11.27
N LEU A 64 11.37 0.32 12.00
CA LEU A 64 12.79 -0.01 11.98
C LEU A 64 13.04 -1.16 12.98
N ARG A 65 13.41 -2.33 12.47
CA ARG A 65 13.68 -3.52 13.28
C ARG A 65 15.11 -3.51 13.82
N ALA A 66 15.32 -4.29 14.88
CA ALA A 66 16.63 -4.44 15.53
C ALA A 66 17.73 -5.03 14.62
N ASP A 67 17.34 -5.73 13.55
CA ASP A 67 18.26 -6.25 12.52
C ASP A 67 18.68 -5.21 11.47
N GLY A 68 18.21 -3.95 11.60
CA GLY A 68 18.51 -2.85 10.68
C GLY A 68 17.67 -2.86 9.41
N SER A 69 16.64 -3.71 9.33
CA SER A 69 15.65 -3.68 8.26
C SER A 69 14.50 -2.70 8.56
N VAL A 70 13.93 -2.13 7.50
CA VAL A 70 12.65 -1.43 7.56
C VAL A 70 11.57 -2.39 7.07
N ALA A 71 10.57 -2.63 7.92
CA ALA A 71 9.39 -3.42 7.59
C ALA A 71 8.18 -2.50 7.36
N VAL A 72 7.36 -2.84 6.38
CA VAL A 72 6.08 -2.17 6.09
C VAL A 72 4.94 -3.11 6.42
N TYR A 73 3.94 -2.60 7.13
CA TYR A 73 2.70 -3.30 7.47
C TYR A 73 1.49 -2.55 6.91
N ALA A 74 0.43 -3.27 6.54
CA ALA A 74 -0.87 -2.68 6.21
C ALA A 74 -1.78 -2.76 7.43
N ASP A 75 -2.19 -1.59 7.93
CA ASP A 75 -3.13 -1.38 9.04
C ASP A 75 -2.78 -2.08 10.37
N ALA A 76 -3.24 -1.52 11.49
CA ALA A 76 -2.83 -1.89 12.84
C ALA A 76 -3.38 -3.26 13.33
N ILE A 77 -4.27 -3.89 12.57
CA ILE A 77 -5.03 -5.07 13.01
C ILE A 77 -4.41 -6.39 12.53
N ASP A 78 -3.73 -6.38 11.38
CA ASP A 78 -3.13 -7.58 10.79
C ASP A 78 -1.66 -7.32 10.48
N LEU A 79 -0.77 -7.75 11.39
CA LEU A 79 0.68 -7.49 11.36
C LEU A 79 1.42 -8.32 10.29
N GLY A 80 0.77 -8.64 9.18
CA GLY A 80 1.39 -9.25 8.02
C GLY A 80 2.46 -8.31 7.46
N THR A 81 3.74 -8.69 7.58
CA THR A 81 4.82 -7.94 6.94
C THR A 81 4.62 -7.97 5.42
N LEU A 82 4.32 -6.83 4.81
CA LEU A 82 4.15 -6.73 3.35
C LEU A 82 5.50 -6.85 2.65
N VAL A 83 6.49 -6.14 3.18
CA VAL A 83 7.85 -6.12 2.67
C VAL A 83 8.81 -5.78 3.81
N SER A 84 10.02 -6.33 3.74
CA SER A 84 11.13 -5.96 4.60
C SER A 84 12.36 -5.74 3.73
N VAL A 85 13.01 -4.59 3.90
CA VAL A 85 14.18 -4.19 3.11
C VAL A 85 15.26 -3.66 4.06
N PRO A 86 16.55 -4.01 3.85
CA PRO A 86 17.64 -3.39 4.61
C PRO A 86 17.63 -1.87 4.44
N LEU A 87 17.72 -1.11 5.53
CA LEU A 87 17.73 0.36 5.48
C LEU A 87 18.85 0.88 4.57
N VAL A 88 20.03 0.25 4.62
CA VAL A 88 21.18 0.59 3.75
C VAL A 88 20.84 0.54 2.27
N ARG A 89 19.97 -0.41 1.86
CA ARG A 89 19.55 -0.54 0.48
C ARG A 89 18.59 0.58 0.09
N LEU A 90 17.63 0.92 0.96
CA LEU A 90 16.72 2.04 0.73
C LEU A 90 17.48 3.36 0.60
N VAL A 91 18.48 3.58 1.45
CA VAL A 91 19.35 4.77 1.38
C VAL A 91 20.14 4.78 0.06
N ALA A 92 20.74 3.67 -0.34
CA ALA A 92 21.47 3.59 -1.60
C ALA A 92 20.57 3.85 -2.83
N GLU A 93 19.35 3.30 -2.83
CA GLU A 93 18.36 3.52 -3.90
C GLU A 93 17.88 4.98 -3.93
N ALA A 94 17.68 5.61 -2.77
CA ALA A 94 17.32 7.02 -2.69
C ALA A 94 18.43 7.94 -3.22
N LEU A 95 19.68 7.66 -2.85
CA LEU A 95 20.83 8.46 -3.29
C LEU A 95 21.12 8.34 -4.78
N ALA A 96 20.79 7.20 -5.38
CA ALA A 96 20.92 7.01 -6.83
C ALA A 96 20.00 7.93 -7.65
N GLN A 97 18.99 8.55 -7.02
CA GLN A 97 18.02 9.45 -7.66
C GLN A 97 18.37 10.94 -7.49
N ILE A 98 19.42 11.27 -6.73
CA ILE A 98 19.77 12.64 -6.35
C ILE A 98 21.11 12.99 -7.00
N GLU A 99 21.28 14.24 -7.42
CA GLU A 99 22.56 14.73 -7.91
C GLU A 99 23.63 14.65 -6.80
N PRO A 100 24.91 14.34 -7.13
CA PRO A 100 25.93 14.01 -6.13
C PRO A 100 26.16 15.08 -5.05
N GLU A 101 26.00 16.35 -5.42
CA GLU A 101 26.22 17.50 -4.53
C GLU A 101 25.08 17.67 -3.51
N GLU A 102 23.83 17.41 -3.91
CA GLU A 102 22.66 17.41 -3.03
C GLU A 102 22.63 16.16 -2.14
N ALA A 103 23.06 15.02 -2.68
CA ALA A 103 23.10 13.75 -1.96
C ALA A 103 23.95 13.82 -0.67
N VAL A 104 25.06 14.56 -0.67
CA VAL A 104 25.92 14.73 0.51
C VAL A 104 25.21 15.49 1.64
N GLN A 105 24.48 16.56 1.30
CA GLN A 105 23.76 17.39 2.26
C GLN A 105 22.57 16.63 2.88
N GLU A 106 21.81 15.91 2.05
CA GLU A 106 20.68 15.07 2.47
C GLU A 106 21.16 13.89 3.33
N LEU A 107 22.27 13.24 2.96
CA LEU A 107 22.91 12.19 3.76
C LEU A 107 23.28 12.68 5.16
N ALA A 108 23.92 13.85 5.27
CA ALA A 108 24.35 14.39 6.56
C ALA A 108 23.14 14.63 7.48
N SER A 109 22.04 15.14 6.93
CA SER A 109 20.78 15.38 7.65
C SER A 109 20.16 14.07 8.13
N LEU A 110 20.12 13.07 7.25
CA LEU A 110 19.59 11.73 7.57
C LEU A 110 20.42 11.02 8.65
N VAL A 111 21.76 11.04 8.54
CA VAL A 111 22.66 10.45 9.54
C VAL A 111 22.42 11.09 10.90
N THR A 112 22.34 12.43 10.95
CA THR A 112 22.07 13.16 12.19
C THR A 112 20.73 12.74 12.82
N ALA A 113 19.68 12.65 12.01
CA ALA A 113 18.35 12.24 12.49
C ALA A 113 18.34 10.79 13.01
N LEU A 114 19.05 9.88 12.33
CA LEU A 114 19.17 8.48 12.75
C LEU A 114 19.97 8.32 14.05
N GLU A 115 21.08 9.07 14.21
CA GLU A 115 21.87 9.07 15.44
C GLU A 115 21.03 9.58 16.63
N GLN A 116 20.25 10.64 16.44
CA GLN A 116 19.35 11.16 17.46
C GLN A 116 18.25 10.15 17.82
N ALA A 117 17.61 9.54 16.82
CA ALA A 117 16.59 8.53 17.03
C ALA A 117 17.14 7.30 17.77
N LEU A 118 18.36 6.86 17.42
CA LEU A 118 19.04 5.76 18.09
C LEU A 118 19.36 6.10 19.55
N ALA A 119 19.87 7.29 19.82
CA ALA A 119 20.17 7.75 21.17
C ALA A 119 18.89 7.80 22.05
N LEU A 120 17.78 8.30 21.50
CA LEU A 120 16.48 8.31 22.18
C LEU A 120 15.97 6.89 22.46
N ALA A 121 16.06 5.99 21.48
CA ALA A 121 15.64 4.60 21.66
C ALA A 121 16.49 3.86 22.71
N GLN A 122 17.80 4.12 22.74
CA GLN A 122 18.69 3.58 23.76
C GLN A 122 18.35 4.12 25.15
N GLN A 123 18.12 5.43 25.27
CA GLN A 123 17.74 6.06 26.54
C GLN A 123 16.41 5.51 27.09
N GLU A 124 15.42 5.30 26.22
CA GLU A 124 14.13 4.76 26.60
C GLU A 124 14.24 3.28 27.00
N ARG A 125 15.05 2.49 26.30
CA ARG A 125 15.34 1.11 26.68
C ARG A 125 16.02 1.04 28.05
N ASP A 126 17.03 1.87 28.29
CA ASP A 126 17.77 1.89 29.55
C ASP A 126 16.88 2.38 30.72
N ARG A 127 15.86 3.21 30.43
CA ARG A 127 14.83 3.62 31.39
C ARG A 127 13.84 2.49 31.74
N GLN A 128 13.60 1.56 30.82
CA GLN A 128 12.65 0.46 30.99
C GLN A 128 13.27 -0.79 31.64
N ILE A 129 14.59 -0.87 31.80
CA ILE A 129 15.25 -1.93 32.57
C ILE A 129 15.19 -1.57 34.07
N PRO A 130 14.40 -2.26 34.90
CA PRO A 130 14.38 -1.99 36.33
C PRO A 130 15.70 -2.46 36.93
N HIS A 131 16.39 -1.57 37.64
CA HIS A 131 17.48 -1.94 38.53
C HIS A 131 16.90 -2.81 39.66
N THR A 132 17.03 -4.13 39.52
CA THR A 132 16.89 -5.10 40.61
C THR A 132 18.27 -5.59 41.01
#